data_AF-A0A354HF78-F1
#
_entry.id   AF-A0A354HF78-F1
#
_cell.length_a   1.000
_cell.length_b   1.000
_cell.length_c   1.000
_cell.angle_alpha   90.00
_cell.angle_beta   90.00
_cell.angle_gamma   90.00
#
_symmetry.space_group_name_H-M   'P 1'
#
loop_
_entity.id
_entity.type
_entity.pdbx_description
1 polymer ?
#
loop_
_entity_poly.entity_id
_entity_poly.type
_entity_poly.pdbx_seq_one_letter_code
_entity_poly.pdbx_strand_id
1 'polypeptide(L)'
;MIKYLQHKFALSRDGAVDMIKACISVTVTNISLMMSAGVLYLLISDMLGNGLTAERLPLYIGGSIGVIALIWVTNFIQYNKTFLATYKESGVRRTTLAERL
;
A
#
# COMPACT_ATOMS: atom_id res chain seq x y z
N MET A 1 -21.62 -3.72 -5.23
CA MET A 1 -20.34 -4.32 -4.77
C MET A 1 -20.32 -4.56 -3.27
N ILE A 2 -20.58 -3.56 -2.42
CA ILE A 2 -20.56 -3.72 -0.95
C ILE A 2 -21.50 -4.85 -0.47
N LYS A 3 -22.79 -4.84 -0.85
CA LYS A 3 -23.74 -5.91 -0.47
C LYS A 3 -23.29 -7.31 -0.91
N TYR A 4 -22.63 -7.41 -2.07
CA TYR A 4 -22.07 -8.66 -2.55
C TYR A 4 -20.93 -9.15 -1.66
N LEU A 5 -20.00 -8.26 -1.29
CA LEU A 5 -18.90 -8.57 -0.37
C LEU A 5 -19.42 -8.94 1.02
N GLN A 6 -20.40 -8.19 1.53
CA GLN A 6 -21.07 -8.50 2.80
C GLN A 6 -21.69 -9.90 2.78
N HIS A 7 -22.40 -10.27 1.71
CA HIS A 7 -23.03 -11.58 1.63
C HIS A 7 -22.01 -12.71 1.44
N LYS A 8 -21.04 -12.52 0.54
CA LYS A 8 -20.06 -13.56 0.18
C LYS A 8 -19.05 -13.84 1.29
N PHE A 9 -18.59 -12.79 1.99
CA PHE A 9 -17.59 -12.91 3.04
C PHE A 9 -18.18 -12.71 4.44
N ALA A 10 -19.50 -12.57 4.54
CA ALA A 10 -20.23 -12.37 5.79
C ALA A 10 -19.70 -11.18 6.63
N LEU A 11 -19.23 -10.14 5.94
CA LEU A 11 -18.67 -8.91 6.49
C LEU A 11 -19.77 -7.96 6.98
N SER A 12 -19.47 -7.17 8.00
CA SER A 12 -20.21 -5.96 8.33
C SER A 12 -20.18 -4.95 7.17
N ARG A 13 -21.06 -3.94 7.21
CA ARG A 13 -21.08 -2.89 6.19
C ARG A 13 -19.77 -2.13 6.15
N ASP A 14 -19.22 -1.83 7.32
CA ASP A 14 -17.96 -1.10 7.46
C ASP A 14 -16.78 -1.98 7.02
N GLY A 15 -16.78 -3.26 7.39
CA GLY A 15 -15.76 -4.22 6.95
C GLY A 15 -15.71 -4.36 5.42
N ALA A 16 -16.86 -4.37 4.75
CA ALA A 16 -16.91 -4.41 3.29
C ALA A 16 -16.42 -3.11 2.61
N VAL A 17 -16.63 -1.95 3.23
CA VAL A 17 -16.07 -0.66 2.75
C VAL A 17 -14.56 -0.62 2.96
N ASP A 18 -14.09 -1.03 4.13
CA ASP A 18 -12.68 -1.02 4.48
C ASP A 18 -11.87 -2.01 3.64
N MET A 19 -12.46 -3.15 3.28
CA MET A 19 -11.87 -4.08 2.31
C MET A 19 -11.60 -3.43 0.95
N ILE A 20 -12.53 -2.64 0.42
CA ILE A 20 -12.33 -1.93 -0.86
C ILE A 20 -11.19 -0.90 -0.72
N LYS A 21 -11.18 -0.13 0.37
CA LYS A 21 -10.10 0.85 0.65
C LYS A 21 -8.75 0.16 0.80
N ALA A 22 -8.71 -1.01 1.44
CA ALA A 22 -7.52 -1.83 1.57
C ALA A 22 -6.99 -2.24 0.20
N CYS A 23 -7.84 -2.78 -0.68
CA CYS A 23 -7.45 -3.13 -2.06
C CYS A 23 -6.83 -1.93 -2.80
N ILE A 24 -7.46 -0.76 -2.76
CA ILE A 24 -6.93 0.45 -3.39
C ILE A 24 -5.58 0.83 -2.80
N SER A 25 -5.44 0.80 -1.46
CA SER A 25 -4.17 1.14 -0.79
C SER A 25 -3.03 0.17 -1.14
N VAL A 26 -3.33 -1.12 -1.30
CA VAL A 26 -2.38 -2.14 -1.74
C VAL A 26 -1.94 -1.86 -3.18
N THR A 27 -2.88 -1.55 -4.08
CA THR A 27 -2.56 -1.23 -5.47
C THR A 27 -1.64 -0.02 -5.57
N VAL A 28 -1.93 1.07 -4.83
CA VAL A 28 -1.09 2.27 -4.80
C VAL A 28 0.30 1.98 -4.23
N THR A 29 0.38 1.14 -3.19
CA THR A 29 1.66 0.74 -2.60
C THR A 29 2.50 -0.09 -3.57
N ASN A 30 1.88 -1.02 -4.30
CA ASN A 30 2.57 -1.80 -5.32
C ASN A 30 3.10 -0.94 -6.47
N ILE A 31 2.33 0.04 -6.93
CA ILE A 31 2.79 1.01 -7.94
C ILE A 31 3.98 1.82 -7.41
N SER A 32 3.93 2.24 -6.14
CA SER A 32 5.02 2.97 -5.49
C SER A 32 6.30 2.12 -5.40
N LEU A 33 6.16 0.82 -5.11
CA LEU A 33 7.28 -0.13 -5.13
C LEU A 33 7.86 -0.29 -6.54
N MET A 34 7.04 -0.30 -7.59
CA MET A 34 7.54 -0.37 -8.98
C MET A 34 8.35 0.89 -9.35
N MET A 35 8.02 2.06 -8.82
CA MET A 35 8.84 3.28 -9.04
C MET A 35 10.26 3.14 -8.51
N SER A 36 10.49 2.35 -7.46
CA SER A 36 11.84 2.11 -6.94
C SER A 36 12.76 1.43 -7.95
N ALA A 37 12.21 0.50 -8.75
CA ALA A 37 12.94 -0.13 -9.84
C ALA A 37 13.28 0.87 -10.96
N GLY A 38 12.45 1.89 -11.19
CA GLY A 38 12.71 2.95 -12.17
C GLY A 38 13.94 3.80 -11.81
N VAL A 39 14.08 4.21 -10.55
CA VAL A 39 15.27 4.95 -10.08
C VAL A 39 16.53 4.09 -10.23
N LEU A 40 16.43 2.80 -9.88
CA LEU A 40 17.55 1.86 -10.02
C LEU A 40 17.95 1.65 -11.49
N TYR A 41 16.96 1.54 -12.38
CA TYR A 41 17.18 1.41 -13.82
C TYR A 41 17.90 2.62 -14.41
N LEU A 42 17.45 3.84 -14.07
CA LEU A 42 18.10 5.07 -14.54
C LEU A 42 19.56 5.14 -14.08
N LEU A 43 19.82 4.79 -12.82
CA LEU A 43 21.17 4.76 -12.27
C LEU A 43 22.07 3.79 -13.04
N ILE A 44 21.63 2.54 -13.23
CA ILE A 44 22.39 1.51 -13.94
C ILE A 44 22.63 1.92 -15.40
N SER A 45 21.61 2.48 -16.06
CA SER A 45 21.71 2.96 -17.44
C SER A 45 22.78 4.05 -17.58
N ASP A 46 22.82 5.01 -16.67
CA ASP A 46 23.83 6.08 -16.69
C ASP A 46 25.23 5.56 -16.35
N MET A 47 25.35 4.56 -15.47
CA MET A 47 26.63 3.91 -15.18
C MET A 47 27.19 3.18 -16.41
N LEU A 48 26.36 2.44 -17.13
CA LEU A 48 26.76 1.71 -18.35
C LEU A 48 27.09 2.66 -19.51
N GLY A 49 26.43 3.83 -19.57
CA GLY A 49 26.63 4.82 -20.63
C GLY A 49 27.76 5.82 -20.40
N ASN A 50 28.57 5.70 -19.34
CA ASN A 50 29.51 6.74 -18.88
C ASN A 50 28.86 8.12 -18.63
N GLY A 51 27.54 8.15 -18.39
CA GLY A 51 26.75 9.37 -18.16
C GLY A 51 26.70 9.81 -16.69
N LEU A 52 27.43 9.12 -15.82
CA LEU A 52 27.44 9.37 -14.37
C LEU A 52 28.26 10.63 -14.04
N THR A 53 27.66 11.80 -14.26
CA THR A 53 28.24 13.10 -13.92
C THR A 53 27.84 13.54 -12.51
N ALA A 54 28.71 14.30 -11.84
CA ALA A 54 28.44 14.87 -10.52
C ALA A 54 27.15 15.71 -10.45
N GLU A 55 26.72 16.30 -11.57
CA GLU A 55 25.46 17.05 -11.68
C GLU A 55 24.20 16.18 -11.59
N ARG A 56 24.30 14.87 -11.88
CA ARG A 56 23.17 13.93 -11.79
C ARG A 56 23.06 13.25 -10.42
N LEU A 57 24.09 13.35 -9.58
CA LEU A 57 24.09 12.78 -8.22
C LEU A 57 22.89 13.26 -7.36
N PRO A 58 22.55 14.57 -7.35
CA PRO A 58 21.40 15.06 -6.61
C PRO A 58 20.06 14.48 -7.08
N LEU A 59 19.93 14.17 -8.38
CA LEU A 59 18.74 13.54 -8.94
C LEU A 59 18.56 12.12 -8.38
N TYR A 60 19.64 11.34 -8.32
CA TYR A 60 19.61 9.98 -7.78
C TYR A 60 19.36 9.96 -6.27
N ILE A 61 20.04 10.83 -5.52
CA ILE A 61 19.86 10.93 -4.07
C ILE A 61 18.45 11.43 -3.75
N GLY A 62 18.01 12.53 -4.38
CA GLY A 62 16.69 13.09 -4.20
C GLY A 62 15.58 12.14 -4.64
N GLY A 63 15.73 11.49 -5.79
CA GLY A 63 14.80 10.49 -6.29
C GLY A 63 14.70 9.26 -5.38
N SER A 64 15.83 8.77 -4.85
CA SER A 64 15.84 7.65 -3.90
C SER A 64 15.16 8.01 -2.59
N ILE A 65 15.50 9.18 -2.00
CA ILE A 65 14.85 9.67 -0.78
C ILE A 65 13.35 9.85 -1.01
N GLY A 66 12.96 10.43 -2.14
CA GLY A 66 11.56 10.65 -2.52
C GLY A 66 10.78 9.34 -2.63
N VAL A 67 11.34 8.33 -3.31
CA VAL A 67 10.70 7.01 -3.42
C VAL A 67 10.63 6.30 -2.07
N ILE A 68 11.68 6.36 -1.24
CA ILE A 68 11.66 5.77 0.11
C ILE A 68 10.57 6.43 0.97
N ALA A 69 10.47 7.76 0.94
CA ALA A 69 9.45 8.49 1.67
C ALA A 69 8.04 8.13 1.17
N LEU A 70 7.85 8.03 -0.15
CA LEU A 70 6.59 7.60 -0.76
C LEU A 70 6.22 6.19 -0.28
N ILE A 71 7.13 5.22 -0.38
CA ILE A 71 6.93 3.84 0.08
C ILE A 71 6.55 3.80 1.55
N TRP A 72 7.22 4.59 2.40
CA TRP A 72 6.93 4.65 3.82
C TRP A 72 5.50 5.11 4.09
N VAL A 73 5.07 6.21 3.45
CA VAL A 73 3.71 6.75 3.57
C VAL A 73 2.67 5.74 3.06
N THR A 74 2.88 5.14 1.88
CA THR A 74 1.92 4.21 1.30
C THR A 74 1.80 2.93 2.14
N ASN A 75 2.92 2.38 2.63
CA ASN A 75 2.91 1.22 3.51
C ASN A 75 2.23 1.52 4.84
N PHE A 76 2.45 2.70 5.43
CA PHE A 76 1.77 3.10 6.65
C PHE A 76 0.24 3.13 6.46
N ILE A 77 -0.23 3.67 5.34
CA ILE A 77 -1.66 3.68 5.00
C ILE A 77 -2.17 2.27 4.75
N GLN A 78 -1.46 1.48 3.94
CA GLN A 78 -1.83 0.09 3.63
C GLN A 78 -1.95 -0.75 4.88
N TYR A 79 -0.99 -0.62 5.81
CA TYR A 79 -0.99 -1.34 7.08
C TYR A 79 -2.26 -1.07 7.89
N ASN A 80 -2.59 0.21 8.06
CA ASN A 80 -3.78 0.65 8.80
C ASN A 80 -5.08 0.23 8.11
N LYS A 81 -5.13 0.23 6.78
CA LYS A 81 -6.34 -0.14 6.04
C LYS A 81 -6.53 -1.66 5.92
N THR A 82 -5.46 -2.44 5.97
CA THR A 82 -5.52 -3.88 5.76
C THR A 82 -5.57 -4.62 7.09
N PHE A 83 -4.56 -4.46 7.94
CA PHE A 83 -4.42 -5.26 9.15
C PHE A 83 -5.31 -4.75 10.26
N LEU A 84 -5.21 -3.46 10.59
CA LEU A 84 -5.99 -2.88 11.69
C LEU A 84 -7.51 -2.99 11.44
N ALA A 85 -7.94 -2.74 10.21
CA ALA A 85 -9.35 -2.90 9.83
C ALA A 85 -9.83 -4.36 9.98
N THR A 86 -9.02 -5.33 9.57
CA THR A 86 -9.35 -6.76 9.72
C THR A 86 -9.47 -7.16 11.20
N TYR A 87 -8.55 -6.69 12.04
CA TYR A 87 -8.63 -6.93 13.49
C TYR A 87 -9.91 -6.34 14.09
N LYS A 88 -10.29 -5.12 13.69
CA LYS A 88 -11.51 -4.47 14.15
C LYS A 88 -12.76 -5.25 13.73
N GLU A 89 -12.85 -5.66 12.47
CA GLU A 89 -13.97 -6.46 11.95
C GLU A 89 -14.10 -7.81 12.66
N SER A 90 -12.97 -8.48 12.92
CA SER A 90 -12.93 -9.73 13.68
C SER A 90 -13.44 -9.54 15.13
N GLY A 91 -13.15 -8.38 15.74
CA GLY A 91 -13.73 -7.99 17.03
C GLY A 91 -15.26 -7.88 16.97
N VAL A 92 -15.77 -7.10 16.00
CA VAL A 92 -17.21 -6.88 15.83
C VAL A 92 -17.98 -8.18 15.60
N ARG A 93 -17.48 -9.08 14.73
CA ARG A 93 -18.15 -10.36 14.52
C ARG A 93 -18.25 -11.20 15.79
N ARG A 94 -17.18 -11.22 16.61
CA ARG A 94 -17.18 -11.98 17.87
C ARG A 94 -18.18 -11.42 18.88
N THR A 95 -18.27 -10.10 19.02
CA THR A 95 -19.25 -9.49 19.95
C THR A 95 -20.68 -9.74 19.48
N THR A 96 -20.97 -9.59 18.20
CA THR A 96 -22.31 -9.86 17.64
C THR A 96 -22.73 -11.33 17.78
N LEU A 97 -21.78 -12.27 17.66
CA LEU A 97 -22.05 -13.69 17.92
C LEU A 97 -22.38 -13.95 19.39
N ALA A 98 -21.63 -13.35 20.32
CA ALA A 98 -21.87 -13.48 21.76
C ALA A 98 -23.20 -12.88 22.20
N GLU A 99 -23.63 -11.76 21.62
CA GLU A 99 -24.92 -11.12 21.91
C GLU A 99 -26.15 -11.93 21.45
N ARG A 100 -25.95 -12.92 20.57
CA ARG A 100 -27.02 -13.78 20.04
C ARG A 100 -27.07 -15.17 20.65
N LEU A 101 -26.14 -15.49 21.56
CA LEU A 101 -26.13 -16.71 22.39
C LEU A 101 -26.82 -16.43 23.73
#